data_AF-A0A2U1S506-F1
#
_entry.id   AF-A0A2U1S506-F1
#
_cell.length_a   1.000
_cell.length_b   1.000
_cell.length_c   1.000
_cell.angle_alpha   90.00
_cell.angle_beta   90.00
_cell.angle_gamma   90.00
#
_symmetry.space_group_name_H-M   'P 1'
#
loop_
_entity.id
_entity.type
_entity.pdbx_description
1 polymer ?
#
loop_
_entity_poly.entity_id
_entity_poly.type
_entity_poly.pdbx_seq_one_letter_code
_entity_poly.pdbx_strand_id
1 'polypeptide(L)'
;KNGLDAVSAHDVGMTQVSDQEQLDYAAAHARCLITRNRDDFITLTVHFFNEHRRHCGLVIVPNSFPGDRFNLIAKALAKHATNHPKGMASYEIAFLKV
;
A
#
# COMPACT_ATOMS: atom_id res chain seq x y z
N LYS A 1 -4.63 -8.08 -18.07
CA LYS A 1 -4.42 -6.96 -17.11
C LYS A 1 -5.77 -6.65 -16.49
N ASN A 2 -5.94 -6.80 -15.18
CA ASN A 2 -7.24 -6.68 -14.48
C ASN A 2 -7.71 -5.22 -14.26
N GLY A 3 -7.27 -4.28 -15.09
CA GLY A 3 -7.62 -2.85 -14.95
C GLY A 3 -6.94 -2.10 -13.78
N LEU A 4 -5.93 -2.70 -13.14
CA LEU A 4 -5.21 -2.09 -12.02
C LEU A 4 -3.95 -1.37 -12.50
N ASP A 5 -3.77 -0.13 -12.05
CA ASP A 5 -2.49 0.57 -12.10
C ASP A 5 -1.70 0.24 -10.84
N ALA A 6 -0.62 -0.52 -11.00
CA ALA A 6 0.25 -0.93 -9.91
C ALA A 6 1.70 -0.91 -10.39
N VAL A 7 2.58 -0.36 -9.54
CA VAL A 7 4.03 -0.31 -9.73
C VAL A 7 4.71 -0.89 -8.50
N SER A 8 5.80 -1.62 -8.70
CA SER A 8 6.63 -2.08 -7.59
C SER A 8 7.68 -1.02 -7.23
N ALA A 9 8.21 -1.06 -6.01
CA ALA A 9 9.33 -0.20 -5.61
C ALA A 9 10.55 -0.36 -6.53
N HIS A 10 10.75 -1.55 -7.12
CA HIS A 10 11.81 -1.80 -8.09
C HIS A 10 11.59 -1.02 -9.40
N ASP A 11 10.36 -1.02 -9.91
CA ASP A 11 10.02 -0.36 -11.19
C ASP A 11 10.22 1.15 -11.14
N VAL A 12 10.09 1.76 -9.96
CA VAL A 12 10.15 3.20 -9.76
C VAL A 12 11.41 3.67 -9.03
N GLY A 13 12.39 2.77 -8.85
CA GLY A 13 13.67 3.11 -8.21
C GLY A 13 13.59 3.44 -6.72
N MET A 14 12.53 3.01 -6.04
CA MET A 14 12.29 3.20 -4.60
C MET A 14 12.77 2.02 -3.75
N THR A 15 13.68 1.20 -4.28
CA THR A 15 14.33 0.13 -3.52
C THR A 15 15.39 0.71 -2.58
N GLN A 16 15.50 0.17 -1.36
CA GLN A 16 16.50 0.56 -0.35
C GLN A 16 16.35 2.00 0.21
N VAL A 17 15.30 2.72 -0.17
CA VAL A 17 14.93 4.00 0.46
C VAL A 17 14.16 3.76 1.76
N SER A 18 14.09 4.80 2.59
CA SER A 18 13.39 4.72 3.87
C SER A 18 11.87 4.55 3.70
N ASP A 19 11.20 4.03 4.75
CA ASP A 19 9.74 3.90 4.77
C ASP A 19 9.04 5.25 4.57
N GLN A 20 9.61 6.32 5.14
CA GLN A 20 9.19 7.70 4.95
C GLN A 20 9.20 8.10 3.47
N GLU A 21 10.30 7.84 2.77
CA GLU A 21 10.43 8.15 1.34
C GLU A 21 9.47 7.30 0.49
N GLN A 22 9.25 6.03 0.82
CA GLN A 22 8.28 5.18 0.14
C GLN A 22 6.85 5.73 0.27
N LEU A 23 6.47 6.16 1.48
CA LEU A 23 5.14 6.73 1.72
C LEU A 23 4.97 8.09 1.03
N ASP A 24 6.02 8.90 1.01
CA ASP A 24 6.04 10.17 0.28
C ASP A 24 5.89 9.99 -1.22
N TYR A 25 6.58 9.02 -1.80
CA TYR A 25 6.42 8.68 -3.21
C TYR A 25 4.97 8.28 -3.52
N ALA A 26 4.39 7.39 -2.70
CA ALA A 26 3.01 6.95 -2.89
C ALA A 26 2.03 8.15 -2.82
N ALA A 27 2.21 9.03 -1.83
CA ALA A 27 1.41 10.23 -1.66
C ALA A 27 1.55 11.23 -2.82
N ALA A 28 2.78 11.47 -3.29
CA ALA A 28 3.07 12.39 -4.40
C ALA A 28 2.41 11.92 -5.71
N HIS A 29 2.25 10.61 -5.89
CA HIS A 29 1.66 10.00 -7.08
C HIS A 29 0.18 9.61 -6.90
N ALA A 30 -0.46 10.00 -5.79
CA ALA A 30 -1.84 9.68 -5.48
C ALA A 30 -2.15 8.16 -5.48
N ARG A 31 -1.24 7.35 -4.93
CA ARG A 31 -1.35 5.89 -4.85
C ARG A 31 -1.43 5.43 -3.39
N CYS A 32 -2.20 4.38 -3.13
CA CYS A 32 -2.08 3.67 -1.86
C CYS A 32 -0.77 2.87 -1.82
N LEU A 33 -0.23 2.68 -0.63
CA LEU A 33 0.98 1.87 -0.44
C LEU A 33 0.59 0.45 0.00
N ILE A 34 1.23 -0.56 -0.56
CA ILE A 34 1.04 -1.97 -0.18
C ILE A 34 2.33 -2.47 0.46
N THR A 35 2.26 -2.99 1.68
CA THR A 35 3.45 -3.42 2.43
C THR A 35 3.19 -4.62 3.33
N ARG A 36 4.26 -5.37 3.65
CA ARG A 36 4.29 -6.34 4.75
C ARG A 36 4.83 -5.73 6.05
N ASN A 37 5.50 -4.57 5.97
CA ASN A 37 5.99 -3.87 7.14
C ASN A 37 4.81 -3.13 7.81
N ARG A 38 4.17 -3.79 8.77
CA ARG A 38 2.93 -3.29 9.39
C ARG A 38 3.19 -2.17 10.38
N ASP A 39 4.02 -2.44 11.38
CA ASP A 39 4.08 -1.60 12.59
C ASP A 39 4.69 -0.22 12.26
N ASP A 40 5.72 -0.19 11.42
CA ASP A 40 6.36 1.06 11.02
C ASP A 40 5.44 1.92 10.15
N PHE A 41 4.75 1.33 9.16
CA PHE A 41 3.86 2.09 8.28
C PHE A 41 2.56 2.52 8.96
N ILE A 42 2.03 1.77 9.94
CA ILE A 42 0.90 2.24 10.76
C ILE A 42 1.34 3.45 11.59
N THR A 43 2.51 3.38 12.23
CA THR A 43 3.09 4.50 12.99
C THR A 43 3.28 5.71 12.09
N LEU A 44 3.84 5.50 10.89
CA LEU A 44 4.08 6.54 9.90
C LEU A 44 2.77 7.17 9.37
N THR A 45 1.71 6.37 9.21
CA THR A 45 0.37 6.86 8.85
C THR A 45 -0.15 7.87 9.87
N VAL A 46 0.05 7.58 11.16
CA VAL A 46 -0.33 8.50 12.26
C VAL A 46 0.54 9.76 12.25
N HIS A 47 1.84 9.63 11.99
CA HIS A 47 2.73 10.79 11.86
C HIS A 47 2.30 11.72 10.71
N PHE A 48 2.03 11.18 9.53
CA PHE A 48 1.56 11.98 8.39
C PHE A 48 0.25 12.71 8.70
N PHE A 49 -0.66 12.06 9.43
CA PHE A 49 -1.92 12.66 9.85
C PHE A 49 -1.69 13.87 10.74
N ASN A 50 -0.86 13.73 11.77
CA ASN A 50 -0.52 14.82 12.68
C ASN A 50 0.19 15.98 11.97
N GLU A 51 1.01 15.67 10.96
CA GLU A 51 1.72 16.66 10.12
C GLU A 51 0.86 17.24 8.99
N HIS A 52 -0.42 16.84 8.88
CA HIS A 52 -1.33 17.28 7.81
C HIS A 52 -0.80 17.00 6.40
N ARG A 53 -0.09 15.89 6.23
CA ARG A 53 0.50 15.50 4.95
C ARG A 53 -0.53 14.79 4.07
N ARG A 54 -0.17 14.48 2.82
CA ARG A 54 -1.01 13.67 1.95
C ARG A 54 -0.71 12.19 2.17
N HIS A 55 -1.73 11.35 2.24
CA HIS A 55 -1.58 9.90 2.29
C HIS A 55 -2.84 9.23 1.72
N CYS A 56 -2.68 8.43 0.67
CA CYS A 56 -3.79 7.82 -0.08
C CYS A 56 -4.15 6.39 0.39
N GLY A 57 -3.93 6.09 1.67
CA GLY A 57 -4.25 4.81 2.28
C GLY A 57 -3.11 3.77 2.22
N LEU A 58 -3.19 2.81 3.12
CA LEU A 58 -2.21 1.77 3.38
C LEU A 58 -2.87 0.40 3.36
N VAL A 59 -2.34 -0.52 2.55
CA VAL A 59 -2.78 -1.92 2.50
C VAL A 59 -1.69 -2.80 3.10
N ILE A 60 -2.00 -3.45 4.21
CA ILE A 60 -1.13 -4.42 4.87
C ILE A 60 -1.37 -5.81 4.29
N VAL A 61 -0.31 -6.48 3.87
CA VAL A 61 -0.30 -7.91 3.52
C VAL A 61 0.02 -8.71 4.78
N PRO A 62 -0.93 -9.44 5.38
CA PRO A 62 -0.68 -10.19 6.61
C PRO A 62 0.30 -11.35 6.41
N ASN A 63 0.96 -11.77 7.50
CA ASN A 63 1.85 -12.93 7.50
C ASN A 63 1.14 -14.26 7.16
N SER A 64 -0.19 -14.32 7.21
CA SER A 64 -0.97 -15.47 6.76
C SER A 64 -0.90 -15.69 5.25
N PHE A 65 -0.51 -14.67 4.46
CA PHE A 65 -0.20 -14.86 3.05
C PHE A 65 1.21 -15.43 2.90
N PRO A 66 1.39 -16.57 2.21
CA PRO A 66 2.71 -17.10 1.92
C PRO A 66 3.56 -16.10 1.11
N GLY A 67 4.83 -15.96 1.46
CA GLY A 67 5.75 -14.99 0.85
C GLY A 67 6.10 -15.30 -0.61
N ASP A 68 6.04 -16.58 -0.98
CA ASP A 68 6.37 -17.13 -2.30
C ASP A 68 5.16 -17.18 -3.25
N ARG A 69 3.95 -16.99 -2.73
CA ARG A 69 2.69 -17.10 -3.48
C ARG A 69 2.18 -15.72 -3.92
N PHE A 70 2.98 -15.03 -4.72
CA PHE A 70 2.67 -13.70 -5.25
C PHE A 70 1.32 -13.64 -5.99
N ASN A 71 0.93 -14.75 -6.64
CA ASN A 71 -0.35 -14.87 -7.32
C ASN A 71 -1.57 -14.73 -6.38
N LEU A 72 -1.46 -15.18 -5.13
CA LEU A 72 -2.53 -15.02 -4.13
C LEU A 72 -2.67 -13.57 -3.70
N ILE A 73 -1.54 -12.90 -3.45
CA ILE A 73 -1.52 -11.48 -3.10
C ILE A 73 -2.11 -10.66 -4.24
N ALA A 74 -1.69 -10.92 -5.49
CA ALA A 74 -2.22 -10.23 -6.66
C ALA A 74 -3.73 -10.42 -6.84
N LYS A 75 -4.25 -11.63 -6.61
CA LYS A 75 -5.70 -11.92 -6.64
C LYS A 75 -6.44 -11.18 -5.53
N ALA A 76 -5.91 -11.20 -4.31
CA ALA A 76 -6.50 -10.51 -3.17
C ALA A 76 -6.53 -8.99 -3.38
N LEU A 77 -5.45 -8.41 -3.92
CA LEU A 77 -5.38 -7.00 -4.30
C LEU A 77 -6.40 -6.65 -5.38
N ALA A 78 -6.56 -7.49 -6.41
CA ALA A 78 -7.56 -7.26 -7.45
C ALA A 78 -8.98 -7.26 -6.89
N LYS A 79 -9.29 -8.22 -6.00
CA LYS A 79 -10.58 -8.27 -5.29
C LYS A 79 -10.78 -7.05 -4.38
N HIS A 80 -9.74 -6.62 -3.67
CA HIS A 80 -9.77 -5.43 -2.83
C HIS A 80 -10.07 -4.19 -3.68
N ALA A 81 -9.40 -4.01 -4.81
CA ALA A 81 -9.60 -2.88 -5.70
C ALA A 81 -11.01 -2.82 -6.32
N THR A 82 -11.62 -3.96 -6.67
CA THR A 82 -13.04 -3.96 -7.11
C THR A 82 -14.01 -3.47 -6.04
N ASN A 83 -13.67 -3.60 -4.75
CA ASN A 83 -14.46 -3.05 -3.65
C ASN A 83 -14.18 -1.55 -3.40
N HIS A 84 -13.14 -0.99 -4.04
CA HIS A 84 -12.71 0.40 -3.90
C HIS A 84 -12.62 1.08 -5.28
N PRO A 85 -13.75 1.21 -6.02
CA PRO A 85 -13.74 1.74 -7.39
C PRO A 85 -13.30 3.20 -7.48
N LYS A 86 -13.32 3.94 -6.37
CA LYS A 86 -12.84 5.33 -6.26
C LYS A 86 -11.47 5.44 -5.58
N GLY A 87 -10.79 4.32 -5.35
CA GLY A 87 -9.60 4.24 -4.50
C GLY A 87 -9.95 4.16 -3.01
N MET A 88 -8.91 4.16 -2.19
CA MET A 88 -9.01 4.18 -0.72
C MET A 88 -9.19 5.60 -0.20
N ALA A 89 -9.82 5.75 0.96
CA ALA A 89 -9.88 7.03 1.63
C ALA A 89 -8.49 7.44 2.16
N SER A 90 -8.28 8.74 2.33
CA SER A 90 -7.06 9.24 2.96
C SER A 90 -6.90 8.64 4.35
N TYR A 91 -5.69 8.19 4.67
CA TYR A 91 -5.35 7.53 5.95
C TYR A 91 -6.09 6.22 6.25
N GLU A 92 -6.80 5.64 5.28
CA GLU A 92 -7.41 4.33 5.46
C GLU A 92 -6.34 3.24 5.58
N ILE A 93 -6.47 2.39 6.60
CA ILE A 93 -5.62 1.21 6.77
C ILE A 93 -6.47 -0.04 6.54
N ALA A 94 -6.13 -0.80 5.50
CA ALA A 94 -6.79 -2.06 5.18
C ALA A 94 -5.84 -3.24 5.36
N PHE A 95 -6.40 -4.39 5.72
CA PHE A 95 -5.67 -5.66 5.74
C PHE A 95 -6.18 -6.54 4.60
N LEU A 96 -5.28 -7.09 3.79
CA LEU A 96 -5.66 -8.05 2.77
C LEU A 96 -6.30 -9.27 3.41
N LYS A 97 -7.42 -9.68 2.82
CA LYS A 97 -8.16 -10.87 3.21
C LYS A 97 -7.95 -11.95 2.16
N VAL A 98 -7.81 -13.18 2.63
CA VAL A 98 -7.70 -14.39 1.80
C VAL A 98 -9.01 -14.64 1.05
#